data_AF-A0A7X6ZBS7-F1
#
_entry.id   AF-A0A7X6ZBS7-F1
#
_cell.length_a   1.000
_cell.length_b   1.000
_cell.length_c   1.000
_cell.angle_alpha   90.00
_cell.angle_beta   90.00
_cell.angle_gamma   90.00
#
_symmetry.space_group_name_H-M   'P 1'
#
loop_
_entity.id
_entity.type
_entity.pdbx_description
1 polymer ?
#
loop_
_entity_poly.entity_id
_entity_poly.type
_entity_poly.pdbx_seq_one_letter_code
_entity_poly.pdbx_strand_id
1 'polypeptide(L)' 'IYVPSMEIASTIGNLRVANMVMLGAFIEATRLLKYETIVAMLKQLFTGEKAHLVQLNEQALKQGAECVDP' A
#
# COMPACT_ATOMS: atom_id res chain seq x y z
N ILE A 1 -13.48 -8.06 7.06
CA ILE A 1 -12.94 -6.70 6.88
C ILE A 1 -13.26 -6.26 5.47
N TYR A 2 -13.94 -5.13 5.31
CA TYR A 2 -14.20 -4.54 4.00
C TYR A 2 -13.10 -3.52 3.70
N VAL A 3 -12.56 -3.53 2.48
CA VAL A 3 -11.48 -2.64 2.06
C VAL A 3 -11.89 -1.97 0.75
N PRO A 4 -12.23 -0.68 0.74
CA PRO A 4 -12.63 0.06 -0.47
C PRO A 4 -11.39 0.44 -1.30
N SER A 5 -10.66 -0.56 -1.78
CA SER A 5 -9.33 -0.39 -2.40
C SER A 5 -9.33 0.52 -3.64
N MET A 6 -10.38 0.43 -4.47
CA MET A 6 -10.52 1.29 -5.65
C MET A 6 -10.79 2.75 -5.30
N GLU A 7 -11.60 3.01 -4.26
CA GLU A 7 -11.92 4.37 -3.81
C GLU A 7 -10.70 5.04 -3.17
N ILE A 8 -9.96 4.28 -2.36
CA ILE A 8 -8.69 4.70 -1.78
C ILE A 8 -7.68 5.02 -2.89
N ALA A 9 -7.50 4.12 -3.85
CA ALA A 9 -6.57 4.33 -4.96
C ALA A 9 -6.98 5.54 -5.84
N SER A 10 -8.29 5.77 -6.00
CA SER A 10 -8.81 6.96 -6.69
C SER A 10 -8.49 8.24 -5.93
N THR A 11 -8.59 8.22 -4.60
CA THR A 11 -8.26 9.38 -3.73
C THR A 11 -6.77 9.71 -3.77
N ILE A 12 -5.92 8.68 -3.85
CA ILE A 12 -4.47 8.82 -4.04
C ILE A 12 -4.13 9.35 -5.45
N GLY A 13 -5.07 9.30 -6.40
CA GLY A 13 -4.87 9.76 -7.77
C GLY A 13 -4.17 8.75 -8.68
N ASN A 14 -4.06 7.48 -8.26
CA ASN A 14 -3.46 6.43 -9.06
C ASN A 14 -4.18 5.09 -8.85
N LEU A 15 -5.11 4.73 -9.74
CA LEU A 15 -5.85 3.47 -9.66
C LEU A 15 -4.94 2.22 -9.67
N ARG A 16 -3.70 2.31 -10.16
CA ARG A 16 -2.76 1.19 -10.18
C ARG A 16 -2.28 0.79 -8.78
N VAL A 17 -2.43 1.64 -7.76
CA VAL A 17 -2.03 1.32 -6.38
C VAL A 17 -3.12 0.60 -5.58
N ALA A 18 -4.27 0.27 -6.18
CA ALA A 18 -5.35 -0.46 -5.50
C ALA A 18 -4.89 -1.82 -4.92
N ASN A 19 -3.95 -2.49 -5.58
CA ASN A 19 -3.35 -3.73 -5.05
C ASN A 19 -2.53 -3.50 -3.77
N MET A 20 -1.87 -2.35 -3.64
CA MET A 20 -1.14 -1.99 -2.42
C MET A 20 -2.07 -1.70 -1.26
N VAL A 21 -3.24 -1.13 -1.53
CA VAL A 21 -4.29 -0.98 -0.51
C VAL A 21 -4.69 -2.35 0.03
N MET A 22 -4.95 -3.32 -0.86
CA MET A 22 -5.27 -4.67 -0.43
C MET A 22 -4.10 -5.35 0.30
N LEU A 23 -2.86 -5.14 -0.15
CA LEU A 23 -1.67 -5.68 0.51
C LEU A 23 -1.50 -5.13 1.92
N GLY A 24 -1.71 -3.83 2.11
CA GLY A 24 -1.70 -3.19 3.43
C GLY A 24 -2.70 -3.82 4.38
N ALA A 25 -3.95 -3.98 3.92
CA ALA A 25 -4.98 -4.65 4.70
C ALA A 25 -4.60 -6.11 5.04
N PHE A 26 -4.04 -6.84 4.07
CA PHE A 26 -3.60 -8.22 4.30
C PHE A 26 -2.49 -8.32 5.35
N ILE A 27 -1.50 -7.44 5.29
CA ILE A 27 -0.40 -7.40 6.25
C ILE A 27 -0.93 -7.12 7.66
N GLU A 28 -1.81 -6.14 7.79
CA GLU A 28 -2.38 -5.77 9.08
C GLU A 28 -3.24 -6.88 9.68
N ALA A 29 -4.07 -7.52 8.85
CA ALA A 29 -4.98 -8.58 9.28
C ALA A 29 -4.23 -9.86 9.70
N THR A 30 -3.10 -10.14 9.05
CA THR A 30 -2.35 -11.39 9.28
C THR A 30 -1.18 -11.23 10.24
N ARG A 31 -0.62 -10.02 10.35
CA ARG A 31 0.62 -9.72 11.10
C ARG A 31 1.83 -10.59 10.70
N LEU A 32 1.79 -11.20 9.50
CA LEU A 32 2.81 -12.15 9.03
C LEU A 32 4.02 -11.45 8.41
N LEU A 33 3.87 -10.19 8.01
CA LEU A 33 4.90 -9.42 7.31
C LEU A 33 5.16 -8.11 8.05
N LYS A 34 6.41 -7.66 8.05
CA LYS A 34 6.79 -6.35 8.58
C LYS A 34 6.60 -5.29 7.50
N TYR A 35 5.95 -4.19 7.87
CA TYR A 35 5.76 -3.04 6.98
C TYR A 35 7.08 -2.52 6.40
N GLU A 36 8.11 -2.42 7.25
CA GLU A 36 9.46 -1.97 6.89
C GLU A 36 10.09 -2.80 5.76
N THR A 37 9.88 -4.12 5.77
CA THR A 37 10.39 -5.01 4.72
C THR A 37 9.77 -4.68 3.37
N ILE A 38 8.46 -4.42 3.34
CA ILE A 38 7.74 -4.07 2.11
C ILE A 38 8.20 -2.71 1.59
N VAL A 39 8.32 -1.71 2.46
CA VAL A 39 8.83 -0.37 2.07
C VAL A 39 10.26 -0.45 1.54
N ALA A 40 11.13 -1.26 2.15
CA ALA A 40 12.48 -1.49 1.65
C ALA A 40 12.47 -2.13 0.25
N MET A 41 11.61 -3.12 0.01
CA MET A 41 11.45 -3.74 -1.31
C MET A 41 10.93 -2.73 -2.35
N LEU A 42 9.95 -1.88 -2.00
CA LEU A 42 9.45 -0.85 -2.91
C LEU A 42 10.56 0.13 -3.33
N LYS A 43 11.42 0.54 -2.40
CA LYS A 43 12.58 1.41 -2.68
C LYS A 43 13.61 0.76 -3.61
N GLN A 44 13.76 -0.57 -3.55
CA GLN A 44 14.65 -1.31 -4.46
C GLN A 44 14.04 -1.49 -5.85
N LEU A 45 12.72 -1.73 -5.93
CA LEU A 45 12.01 -1.97 -7.19
C LEU A 45 11.78 -0.69 -8.00
N PHE A 46 11.46 0.41 -7.31
CA PHE A 46 11.12 1.68 -7.93
C PHE A 46 12.28 2.67 -7.80
N THR A 47 13.14 2.67 -8.82
CA THR A 47 14.32 3.54 -8.92
C THR A 47 14.23 4.47 -10.12
N GLY A 48 15.12 5.46 -10.20
CA GLY A 48 15.18 6.43 -11.31
C GLY A 48 13.88 7.22 -11.46
N GLU A 49 13.36 7.29 -12.68
CA GLU A 49 12.12 8.00 -13.02
C GLU A 49 10.90 7.50 -12.23
N LYS A 50 10.94 6.25 -11.76
CA LYS A 50 9.83 5.63 -11.03
C LYS A 50 9.91 5.80 -9.51
N ALA A 51 10.94 6.47 -8.97
CA ALA A 51 11.12 6.64 -7.53
C ALA A 51 9.91 7.31 -6.85
N HIS A 52 9.21 8.20 -7.55
CA HIS A 52 7.98 8.83 -7.06
C HIS A 52 6.85 7.83 -6.75
N LEU A 53 6.87 6.64 -7.36
CA LEU A 53 5.89 5.59 -7.10
C LEU A 53 6.06 4.98 -5.71
N VAL A 54 7.23 5.05 -5.08
CA VAL A 54 7.44 4.54 -3.72
C VAL A 54 6.47 5.20 -2.75
N GLN A 55 6.38 6.53 -2.78
CA GLN A 55 5.51 7.28 -1.88
C GLN A 55 4.03 6.96 -2.10
N LEU A 56 3.59 6.82 -3.36
CA LEU A 56 2.20 6.47 -3.68
C LEU A 56 1.85 5.05 -3.20
N ASN A 57 2.74 4.08 -3.42
CA ASN A 57 2.52 2.70 -2.99
C ASN A 57 2.55 2.59 -1.45
N GLU A 58 3.43 3.33 -0.77
CA GLU A 58 3.51 3.39 0.70
C GLU A 58 2.25 4.01 1.31
N GLN A 59 1.74 5.10 0.73
CA GLN A 59 0.47 5.71 1.14
C GLN A 59 -0.71 4.75 0.98
N ALA A 60 -0.78 4.04 -0.16
CA ALA A 60 -1.81 3.04 -0.40
C ALA A 60 -1.75 1.88 0.60
N LEU A 61 -0.54 1.36 0.87
CA LEU A 61 -0.29 0.34 1.89
C LEU A 61 -0.79 0.79 3.26
N LYS A 62 -0.52 2.04 3.65
CA LYS A 62 -0.95 2.57 4.94
C LYS A 62 -2.47 2.66 5.04
N GLN A 63 -3.14 3.27 4.06
CA GLN A 63 -4.61 3.41 4.07
C GLN A 63 -5.32 2.05 4.00
N GLY A 64 -4.70 1.06 3.34
CA GLY A 64 -5.16 -0.32 3.38
C GLY A 64 -5.12 -0.95 4.76
N ALA A 65 -4.01 -0.79 5.48
CA ALA A 65 -3.86 -1.28 6.84
C ALA A 65 -4.86 -0.63 7.79
N GLU A 66 -5.11 0.68 7.65
CA GLU A 66 -6.08 1.44 8.44
C GLU A 66 -7.53 0.92 8.30
N CYS A 67 -7.85 0.13 7.26
CA CYS A 67 -9.17 -0.49 7.10
C CYS A 67 -9.40 -1.71 8.00
N VAL A 68 -8.34 -2.23 8.63
CA VAL A 68 -8.35 -3.49 9.39
C VAL A 68 -8.36 -3.25 10.89
N ASP A 69 -7.70 -2.18 11.35
CA ASP A 69 -7.67 -1.82 12.77
C ASP A 69 -8.98 -1.11 13.16
N PRO A 70 -9.63 -1.47 14.28
CA PRO A 70 -10.90 -0.89 14.74
C PRO A 70 -10.77 0.52 15.33
#